data_AF-A0A973FQ99-F1
#
_entry.id   AF-A0A973FQ99-F1
#
_cell.length_a   1.000
_cell.length_b   1.000
_cell.length_c   1.000
_cell.angle_alpha   90.00
_cell.angle_beta   90.00
_cell.angle_gamma   90.00
#
_symmetry.space_group_name_H-M   'P 1'
#
loop_
_entity.id
_entity.type
_entity.pdbx_description
1 polymer ?
#
loop_
_entity_poly.entity_id
_entity_poly.type
_entity_poly.pdbx_seq_one_letter_code
_entity_poly.pdbx_strand_id
1 'polypeptide(L)'
;RLPPQPQRPEVPLLVADPALFREYVAQYGDVLDASVQERGFGVPDNGASARQLAARLGERHASARDIVDVHLTALRSCSVGAPPGRQQAYLEEGRMLALQIMGYLVTYYRDGTLT
;
A
#
# COMPACT_ATOMS: atom_id res chain seq x y z
N ARG A 1 -20.07 26.24 4.97
CA ARG A 1 -20.41 24.97 4.29
C ARG A 1 -19.54 23.90 4.95
N LEU A 2 -20.14 22.84 5.49
CA LEU A 2 -19.38 21.70 6.01
C LEU A 2 -18.52 21.14 4.87
N PRO A 3 -17.24 20.78 5.07
CA PRO A 3 -16.48 20.08 4.04
C PRO A 3 -17.26 18.82 3.64
N PRO A 4 -17.25 18.42 2.35
CA PRO A 4 -17.81 17.14 1.96
C PRO A 4 -17.14 16.07 2.82
N GLN A 5 -17.94 15.38 3.65
CA GLN A 5 -17.42 14.26 4.42
C GLN A 5 -16.83 13.26 3.42
N PRO A 6 -15.63 12.71 3.66
CA PRO A 6 -15.09 11.69 2.78
C PRO A 6 -16.14 10.59 2.69
N GLN A 7 -16.70 10.40 1.50
CA GLN A 7 -17.69 9.36 1.23
C GLN A 7 -16.94 8.05 1.46
N ARG A 8 -17.13 7.46 2.64
CA ARG A 8 -16.58 6.15 2.95
C ARG A 8 -17.22 5.21 1.93
N PRO A 9 -16.46 4.51 1.06
CA PRO A 9 -17.07 3.45 0.29
C PRO A 9 -17.68 2.47 1.29
N GLU A 10 -19.01 2.27 1.23
CA GLU A 10 -19.73 1.36 2.15
C GLU A 10 -19.25 -0.09 1.99
N VAL A 11 -18.67 -0.40 0.83
CA VAL A 11 -18.18 -1.73 0.46
C VAL A 11 -16.65 -1.70 0.33
N PRO A 12 -15.91 -2.60 1.01
CA PRO A 12 -14.46 -2.71 0.88
C PRO A 12 -14.03 -2.93 -0.58
N LEU A 13 -12.87 -2.39 -0.97
CA LEU A 13 -12.34 -2.46 -2.33
C LEU A 13 -12.22 -3.91 -2.84
N LEU A 14 -11.83 -4.83 -1.95
CA LEU A 14 -11.75 -6.26 -2.23
C LEU A 14 -13.07 -6.82 -2.81
N VAL A 15 -14.22 -6.30 -2.36
CA VAL A 15 -15.55 -6.72 -2.79
C VAL A 15 -16.07 -5.84 -3.92
N ALA A 16 -15.86 -4.53 -3.83
CA ALA A 16 -16.37 -3.55 -4.80
C ALA A 16 -15.71 -3.70 -6.18
N ASP A 17 -14.40 -3.92 -6.22
CA ASP A 17 -13.64 -4.13 -7.46
C ASP A 17 -12.49 -5.14 -7.22
N PRO A 18 -12.78 -6.45 -7.31
CA PRO A 18 -11.77 -7.48 -7.09
C PRO A 18 -10.62 -7.46 -8.10
N ALA A 19 -10.83 -6.92 -9.30
CA ALA A 19 -9.78 -6.84 -10.32
C ALA A 19 -8.78 -5.75 -9.97
N LEU A 20 -9.28 -4.57 -9.62
CA LEU A 20 -8.46 -3.46 -9.17
C LEU A 20 -7.75 -3.77 -7.84
N PHE A 21 -8.43 -4.46 -6.93
CA PHE A 21 -7.80 -4.96 -5.70
C PHE A 21 -6.58 -5.83 -6.01
N ARG A 22 -6.70 -6.80 -6.93
CA ARG A 22 -5.57 -7.65 -7.35
C ARG A 22 -4.44 -6.84 -8.00
N GLU A 23 -4.79 -5.79 -8.73
CA GLU A 23 -3.81 -4.87 -9.32
C GLU A 23 -2.99 -4.14 -8.24
N TYR A 24 -3.65 -3.62 -7.20
CA TYR A 24 -2.96 -2.99 -6.08
C TYR A 24 -2.17 -3.97 -5.22
N VAL A 25 -2.64 -5.21 -5.07
CA VAL A 25 -1.87 -6.28 -4.42
C VAL A 25 -0.58 -6.56 -5.18
N ALA A 26 -0.62 -6.63 -6.51
CA ALA A 26 0.56 -6.83 -7.34
C ALA A 26 1.54 -5.64 -7.21
N GLN A 27 1.06 -4.40 -7.36
CA GLN A 27 1.90 -3.20 -7.21
C GLN A 27 2.51 -3.07 -5.82
N TYR A 28 1.73 -3.36 -4.77
CA TYR A 28 2.23 -3.39 -3.41
C TYR A 28 3.35 -4.44 -3.28
N GLY A 29 3.13 -5.63 -3.83
CA GLY A 29 4.10 -6.72 -3.85
C GLY A 29 5.41 -6.33 -4.55
N ASP A 30 5.33 -5.64 -5.69
CA ASP A 30 6.50 -5.18 -6.44
C ASP A 30 7.33 -4.17 -5.63
N VAL A 31 6.67 -3.19 -5.01
CA VAL A 31 7.33 -2.20 -4.15
C VAL A 31 7.95 -2.89 -2.93
N LEU A 32 7.23 -3.83 -2.32
CA LEU A 32 7.72 -4.59 -1.17
C LEU A 32 8.93 -5.46 -1.53
N ASP A 33 8.91 -6.15 -2.68
CA ASP A 33 10.04 -6.99 -3.09
C ASP A 33 11.29 -6.14 -3.34
N ALA A 34 11.15 -5.03 -4.06
CA ALA A 34 12.25 -4.08 -4.26
C ALA A 34 12.86 -3.63 -2.92
N SER A 35 12.02 -3.30 -1.94
CA SER A 35 12.44 -2.92 -0.57
C SER A 35 13.28 -4.01 0.10
N VAL A 36 12.89 -5.27 -0.06
CA VAL A 36 13.59 -6.42 0.52
C VAL A 36 14.89 -6.74 -0.24
N GLN A 37 14.96 -6.52 -1.56
CA GLN A 37 16.22 -6.66 -2.31
C GLN A 37 17.25 -5.59 -1.93
N GLU A 38 16.80 -4.35 -1.70
CA GLU A 38 17.66 -3.18 -1.43
C GLU A 38 18.17 -3.13 0.02
N ARG A 39 17.72 -4.06 0.88
CA ARG A 39 17.97 -4.13 2.32
C ARG A 39 19.44 -4.28 2.76
N GLY A 40 20.39 -4.23 1.83
CA GLY A 40 21.84 -4.22 2.06
C GLY A 40 22.57 -2.99 1.50
N PHE A 41 21.89 -2.08 0.79
CA PHE A 41 22.53 -0.97 0.05
C PHE A 41 22.10 0.45 0.47
N GLY A 42 21.15 0.60 1.40
CA GLY A 42 20.71 1.92 1.90
C GLY A 42 19.22 1.98 2.23
N VAL A 43 18.69 3.19 2.44
CA VAL A 43 17.23 3.41 2.50
C VAL A 43 16.69 3.14 1.10
N PRO A 44 15.78 2.18 0.91
CA PRO A 44 15.23 1.90 -0.42
C PRO A 44 14.57 3.16 -1.01
N ASP A 45 14.81 3.45 -2.29
CA ASP A 45 14.21 4.61 -2.99
C ASP A 45 12.82 4.25 -3.54
N ASN A 46 12.05 3.55 -2.72
CA ASN A 46 10.70 3.09 -3.00
C ASN A 46 9.65 4.15 -2.64
N GLY A 47 10.06 5.30 -2.10
CA GLY A 47 9.18 6.39 -1.68
C GLY A 47 8.32 6.95 -2.82
N ALA A 48 8.89 7.08 -4.03
CA ALA A 48 8.15 7.51 -5.21
C ALA A 48 7.03 6.50 -5.59
N SER A 49 7.36 5.21 -5.60
CA SER A 49 6.39 4.14 -5.92
C SER A 49 5.30 4.01 -4.85
N ALA A 50 5.67 4.10 -3.57
CA ALA A 50 4.71 4.11 -2.46
C ALA A 50 3.77 5.32 -2.54
N ARG A 51 4.30 6.49 -2.91
CA ARG A 51 3.52 7.72 -3.11
C ARG A 51 2.57 7.60 -4.29
N GLN A 52 3.03 7.02 -5.41
CA GLN A 52 2.19 6.78 -6.58
C GLN A 52 1.05 5.80 -6.26
N LEU A 53 1.33 4.71 -5.55
CA LEU A 53 0.30 3.76 -5.11
C LEU A 53 -0.72 4.43 -4.19
N ALA A 54 -0.26 5.26 -3.24
CA ALA A 54 -1.14 6.04 -2.38
C ALA A 54 -2.03 7.02 -3.17
N ALA A 55 -1.50 7.69 -4.19
CA ALA A 55 -2.28 8.58 -5.07
C ALA A 55 -3.40 7.81 -5.77
N ARG A 56 -3.07 6.66 -6.37
CA ARG A 56 -4.06 5.81 -7.06
C ARG A 56 -5.14 5.27 -6.12
N LEU A 57 -4.76 4.91 -4.89
CA LEU A 57 -5.71 4.52 -3.85
C LEU A 57 -6.61 5.69 -3.44
N GLY A 58 -6.04 6.90 -3.32
CA GLY A 58 -6.76 8.14 -3.02
C GLY A 58 -7.78 8.53 -4.09
N GLU A 59 -7.42 8.39 -5.37
CA GLU A 59 -8.33 8.60 -6.51
C GLU A 59 -9.56 7.68 -6.47
N ARG A 60 -9.44 6.53 -5.79
CA ARG A 60 -10.51 5.55 -5.60
C ARG A 60 -11.19 5.66 -4.23
N HIS A 61 -10.89 6.71 -3.47
CA HIS A 61 -11.41 6.92 -2.12
C HIS A 61 -11.17 5.72 -1.19
N ALA A 62 -10.05 5.00 -1.38
CA ALA A 62 -9.70 3.86 -0.55
C ALA A 62 -9.57 4.25 0.92
N SER A 63 -10.07 3.39 1.80
CA SER A 63 -9.97 3.56 3.23
C SER A 63 -8.67 2.95 3.77
N ALA A 64 -8.34 3.26 5.02
CA ALA A 64 -7.25 2.60 5.73
C ALA A 64 -7.41 1.07 5.77
N ARG A 65 -8.65 0.57 5.80
CA ARG A 65 -8.94 -0.87 5.76
C ARG A 65 -8.54 -1.50 4.44
N ASP A 66 -8.79 -0.83 3.33
CA ASP A 66 -8.43 -1.34 2.00
C ASP A 66 -6.91 -1.50 1.87
N ILE A 67 -6.14 -0.59 2.47
CA ILE A 67 -4.67 -0.67 2.51
C ILE A 67 -4.22 -1.87 3.35
N VAL A 68 -4.86 -2.12 4.49
CA VAL A 68 -4.57 -3.30 5.32
C VAL A 68 -4.86 -4.59 4.56
N ASP A 69 -5.99 -4.65 3.84
CA ASP A 69 -6.35 -5.83 3.06
C ASP A 69 -5.36 -6.09 1.91
N VAL A 70 -4.95 -5.03 1.20
CA VAL A 70 -3.89 -5.08 0.17
C VAL A 70 -2.57 -5.54 0.78
N HIS A 71 -2.15 -4.92 1.89
CA HIS A 71 -0.91 -5.24 2.61
C HIS A 71 -0.85 -6.71 3.02
N LEU A 72 -1.88 -7.22 3.70
CA LEU A 72 -1.90 -8.61 4.19
C LEU A 72 -1.88 -9.62 3.03
N THR A 73 -2.59 -9.30 1.94
CA THR A 73 -2.66 -10.18 0.76
C THR A 73 -1.33 -10.21 0.00
N ALA A 74 -0.71 -9.05 -0.21
CA ALA A 74 0.59 -8.95 -0.86
C ALA A 74 1.69 -9.60 0.00
N LEU A 75 1.69 -9.32 1.32
CA LEU A 75 2.65 -9.90 2.26
C LEU A 75 2.61 -11.42 2.25
N ARG A 76 1.41 -12.02 2.25
CA ARG A 76 1.26 -13.48 2.11
C ARG A 76 1.83 -13.96 0.77
N SER A 77 1.52 -13.26 -0.32
CA SER A 77 1.96 -13.65 -1.66
C SER A 77 3.49 -13.62 -1.82
N CYS A 78 4.14 -12.59 -1.28
CA CYS A 78 5.60 -12.45 -1.34
C CYS A 78 6.34 -13.39 -0.38
N SER A 79 5.74 -13.71 0.78
CA SER A 79 6.41 -14.52 1.81
C SER A 79 6.28 -16.03 1.61
N VAL A 80 5.25 -16.49 0.89
CA VAL A 80 5.04 -17.92 0.62
C VAL A 80 6.23 -18.49 -0.15
N GLY A 81 6.86 -19.51 0.43
CA GLY A 81 8.02 -20.19 -0.17
C GLY A 81 9.36 -19.46 -0.03
N ALA A 82 9.39 -18.25 0.56
CA ALA A 82 10.64 -17.54 0.81
C ALA A 82 11.44 -18.18 1.96
N PRO A 83 12.79 -18.12 1.96
CA PRO A 83 13.60 -18.54 3.10
C PRO A 83 13.28 -17.74 4.37
N PRO A 84 13.49 -18.29 5.59
CA PRO A 84 13.11 -17.63 6.84
C PRO A 84 13.64 -16.20 7.00
N GLY A 85 14.89 -15.94 6.58
CA GLY A 85 15.46 -14.58 6.62
C GLY A 85 14.73 -13.59 5.70
N ARG A 86 14.28 -14.04 4.51
CA ARG A 86 13.47 -13.22 3.61
C ARG A 86 12.04 -13.04 4.10
N GLN A 87 11.44 -14.07 4.71
CA GLN A 87 10.12 -13.95 5.34
C GLN A 87 10.12 -12.85 6.41
N GLN A 88 11.13 -12.84 7.28
CA GLN A 88 11.29 -11.79 8.30
C GLN A 88 11.47 -10.41 7.65
N ALA A 89 12.23 -10.33 6.56
CA ALA A 89 12.39 -9.08 5.83
C ALA A 89 11.08 -8.55 5.24
N TYR A 90 10.28 -9.41 4.62
CA TYR A 90 8.95 -9.02 4.13
C TYR A 90 8.04 -8.52 5.26
N LEU A 91 8.08 -9.14 6.45
CA LEU A 91 7.28 -8.72 7.60
C LEU A 91 7.65 -7.33 8.11
N GLU A 92 8.94 -7.00 8.11
CA GLU A 92 9.46 -5.72 8.60
C GLU A 92 9.26 -4.61 7.56
N GLU A 93 9.70 -4.81 6.31
CA GLU A 93 9.52 -3.84 5.22
C GLU A 93 8.03 -3.64 4.90
N GLY A 94 7.25 -4.72 4.94
CA GLY A 94 5.81 -4.66 4.71
C GLY A 94 5.10 -3.74 5.70
N ARG A 95 5.49 -3.75 6.98
CA ARG A 95 4.90 -2.86 7.99
C ARG A 95 5.26 -1.40 7.74
N MET A 96 6.51 -1.13 7.39
CA MET A 96 6.98 0.22 7.06
C MET A 96 6.26 0.78 5.83
N LEU A 97 6.15 -0.01 4.76
CA LEU A 97 5.49 0.38 3.52
C LEU A 97 4.00 0.69 3.73
N ALA A 98 3.28 -0.14 4.51
CA ALA A 98 1.87 0.12 4.84
C ALA A 98 1.70 1.44 5.58
N LEU A 99 2.56 1.73 6.57
CA LEU A 99 2.54 3.00 7.31
C LEU A 99 2.84 4.19 6.40
N GLN A 100 3.81 4.06 5.49
CA GLN A 100 4.18 5.10 4.54
C GLN A 100 3.04 5.41 3.56
N ILE A 101 2.41 4.38 2.97
CA ILE A 101 1.25 4.53 2.08
C ILE A 101 0.09 5.19 2.84
N MET A 102 -0.20 4.77 4.07
CA MET A 102 -1.23 5.42 4.90
C MET A 102 -0.93 6.90 5.15
N GLY A 103 0.33 7.24 5.45
CA GLY A 103 0.77 8.63 5.62
C GLY A 103 0.53 9.46 4.36
N TYR A 104 0.96 8.96 3.19
CA TYR A 104 0.72 9.62 1.92
C TYR A 104 -0.78 9.73 1.59
N LEU A 105 -1.57 8.71 1.90
CA LEU A 105 -3.01 8.76 1.67
C LEU A 105 -3.69 9.85 2.52
N VAL A 106 -3.27 10.01 3.79
CA VAL A 106 -3.74 11.11 4.64
C VAL A 106 -3.37 12.46 4.03
N THR A 107 -2.13 12.61 3.54
CA THR A 107 -1.70 13.82 2.84
C THR A 107 -2.54 14.08 1.60
N TYR A 108 -2.80 13.05 0.78
CA TYR A 108 -3.66 13.14 -0.42
C TYR A 108 -5.04 13.67 -0.06
N TYR A 109 -5.68 13.14 0.99
CA TYR A 109 -7.00 13.58 1.40
C TYR A 109 -7.03 14.97 2.03
N ARG A 110 -5.94 15.41 2.67
CA ARG A 110 -5.83 16.75 3.24
C ARG A 110 -5.63 17.81 2.16
N ASP A 111 -4.74 17.55 1.20
CA ASP A 111 -4.26 18.55 0.24
C ASP A 111 -4.97 18.43 -1.13
N GLY A 112 -5.78 17.39 -1.32
CA GLY A 112 -6.49 17.08 -2.56
C GLY A 112 -5.61 16.55 -3.69
N THR A 113 -4.28 16.51 -3.50
CA THR A 113 -3.27 16.03 -4.45
C THR A 113 -1.98 15.62 -3.70
N LEU A 114 -1.17 14.75 -4.30
CA LEU A 114 0.20 14.44 -3.84
C LEU A 114 1.20 15.13 -4.78
N THR A 115 1.66 16.33 -4.43
CA THR A 115 2.64 17.14 -5.19
C THR A 115 4.09 16.75 -4.94
#